data_AF-A0A1Q8BMB2-F1
#
_entry.id   AF-A0A1Q8BMB2-F1
#
_cell.length_a   1.000
_cell.length_b   1.000
_cell.length_c   1.000
_cell.angle_alpha   90.00
_cell.angle_beta   90.00
_cell.angle_gamma   90.00
#
_symmetry.space_group_name_H-M   'P 1'
#
loop_
_entity.id
_entity.type
_entity.pdbx_description
1 polymer ?
#
loop_
_entity_poly.entity_id
_entity_poly.type
_entity_poly.pdbx_seq_one_letter_code
_entity_poly.pdbx_strand_id
1 'polypeptide(L)'
;MTTGASAPMDGWNTVPWKQMQRQVFKLQNRIYRASKRGDSRTVHQLQRLLTKSWSARVLAVRKVTQDNQGKRTAGVDGIRSVSP
;
A
#
# COMPACT_ATOMS: atom_id res chain seq x y z
N MET A 1 -36.44 10.80 17.89
CA MET A 1 -35.32 9.85 17.73
C MET A 1 -34.47 10.35 16.57
N THR A 2 -33.40 11.08 16.86
CA THR A 2 -32.50 11.65 15.85
C THR A 2 -31.45 10.61 15.47
N THR A 3 -31.56 10.07 14.28
CA THR A 3 -30.58 9.18 13.66
C THR A 3 -29.27 9.97 13.50
N GLY A 4 -28.28 9.69 14.37
CA GLY A 4 -26.93 10.20 14.18
C GLY A 4 -26.34 9.56 12.94
N ALA A 5 -26.29 10.31 11.83
CA ALA A 5 -25.53 9.91 10.66
C ALA A 5 -24.08 9.69 11.09
N SER A 6 -23.61 8.44 11.08
CA SER A 6 -22.17 8.18 11.27
C SER A 6 -21.45 8.86 10.12
N ALA A 7 -20.48 9.72 10.44
CA ALA A 7 -19.63 10.36 9.45
C ALA A 7 -19.14 9.32 8.43
N PRO A 8 -19.13 9.63 7.12
CA PRO A 8 -18.66 8.68 6.12
C PRO A 8 -17.24 8.23 6.51
N MET A 9 -17.02 6.92 6.50
CA MET A 9 -15.78 6.23 6.83
C MET A 9 -14.68 6.50 5.77
N ASP A 10 -14.49 7.74 5.36
CA ASP A 10 -13.65 8.10 4.22
C ASP A 10 -12.25 8.50 4.67
N GLY A 11 -11.66 7.71 5.57
CA GLY A 11 -10.26 7.88 5.99
C GLY A 11 -9.26 7.79 4.82
N TRP A 12 -9.65 7.20 3.69
CA TRP A 12 -8.83 7.08 2.49
C TRP A 12 -8.53 8.43 1.83
N ASN A 13 -9.44 9.40 1.92
CA ASN A 13 -9.26 10.72 1.32
C ASN A 13 -8.29 11.60 2.12
N THR A 14 -8.07 11.29 3.41
CA THR A 14 -7.18 12.04 4.30
C THR A 14 -5.75 11.49 4.34
N VAL A 15 -5.52 10.33 3.73
CA VAL A 15 -4.18 9.71 3.67
C VAL A 15 -3.21 10.61 2.87
N PRO A 16 -2.02 10.96 3.41
CA PRO A 16 -1.03 11.77 2.71
C PRO A 16 -0.26 10.93 1.66
N TRP A 17 -0.92 10.61 0.55
CA TRP A 17 -0.45 9.70 -0.49
C TRP A 17 0.96 10.00 -1.01
N LYS A 18 1.24 11.28 -1.32
CA LYS A 18 2.53 11.74 -1.85
C LYS A 18 3.67 11.52 -0.85
N GLN A 19 3.39 11.67 0.45
CA GLN A 19 4.37 11.43 1.50
C GLN A 19 4.69 9.95 1.62
N MET A 20 3.67 9.08 1.62
CA MET A 20 3.86 7.63 1.65
C MET A 20 4.67 7.14 0.45
N GLN A 21 4.33 7.62 -0.75
CA GLN A 21 5.05 7.26 -1.98
C GLN A 21 6.51 7.67 -1.89
N ARG A 22 6.80 8.89 -1.40
CA ARG A 22 8.17 9.37 -1.21
C ARG A 22 8.95 8.51 -0.20
N GLN A 23 8.33 8.09 0.89
CA GLN A 23 8.97 7.22 1.89
C GLN A 23 9.31 5.85 1.30
N VAL A 24 8.36 5.23 0.61
CA VAL A 24 8.56 3.94 -0.06
C VAL A 24 9.63 4.03 -1.14
N PHE A 25 9.60 5.07 -1.98
CA PHE A 25 10.59 5.31 -3.03
C PHE A 25 12.00 5.45 -2.48
N LYS A 26 12.18 6.20 -1.38
CA LYS A 26 13.49 6.31 -0.70
C LYS A 26 14.00 4.95 -0.24
N LEU A 27 13.12 4.11 0.32
CA LEU A 27 13.51 2.79 0.79
C LEU A 27 13.85 1.83 -0.36
N GLN A 28 13.07 1.85 -1.44
CA GLN A 28 13.37 1.12 -2.68
C GLN A 28 14.71 1.54 -3.28
N ASN A 29 15.01 2.84 -3.32
CA ASN A 29 16.31 3.33 -3.78
C ASN A 29 17.47 2.88 -2.89
N ARG A 30 17.27 2.76 -1.58
CA ARG A 30 18.28 2.20 -0.67
C ARG A 30 18.52 0.72 -0.97
N ILE A 31 17.47 -0.05 -1.22
CA ILE A 31 17.56 -1.45 -1.64
C ILE A 31 18.35 -1.57 -2.96
N TYR A 32 18.00 -0.75 -3.96
CA TYR A 32 18.69 -0.72 -5.25
C TYR A 32 20.19 -0.42 -5.09
N ARG A 33 20.54 0.61 -4.31
CA ARG A 33 21.95 0.97 -4.06
C ARG A 33 22.71 -0.13 -3.29
N ALA A 34 22.08 -0.78 -2.32
CA ALA A 34 22.70 -1.89 -1.59
C ALA A 34 22.92 -3.11 -2.50
N SER A 35 21.93 -3.43 -3.34
CA SER A 35 22.02 -4.50 -4.34
C SER A 35 23.14 -4.24 -5.36
N LYS A 36 23.26 -3.00 -5.86
CA LYS A 36 24.35 -2.61 -6.79
C LYS A 36 25.75 -2.76 -6.18
N ARG A 37 25.89 -2.71 -4.85
CA ARG A 37 27.17 -2.93 -4.14
C ARG A 37 27.41 -4.39 -3.75
N GLY A 38 26.48 -5.30 -4.04
CA GLY A 38 26.56 -6.71 -3.62
C GLY A 38 26.30 -6.94 -2.13
N ASP A 39 25.77 -5.94 -1.40
CA ASP A 39 25.49 -6.05 0.03
C ASP A 39 24.14 -6.75 0.26
N SER A 40 24.15 -8.07 0.08
CA SER A 40 22.96 -8.91 0.22
C SER A 40 22.37 -8.85 1.63
N ARG A 41 23.19 -8.70 2.68
CA ARG A 41 22.69 -8.62 4.06
C ARG A 41 21.85 -7.36 4.25
N THR A 42 22.34 -6.21 3.79
CA THR A 42 21.59 -4.94 3.88
C THR A 42 20.34 -4.97 3.00
N VAL A 43 20.40 -5.60 1.81
CA VAL A 43 19.20 -5.79 0.96
C VAL A 43 18.08 -6.50 1.73
N HIS A 44 18.37 -7.65 2.35
CA HIS A 44 17.36 -8.41 3.10
C HIS A 44 16.80 -7.62 4.30
N GLN A 45 17.64 -6.86 5.00
CA GLN A 45 17.19 -6.01 6.10
C GLN A 45 16.25 -4.90 5.63
N LEU A 46 16.60 -4.22 4.53
CA LEU A 46 15.79 -3.14 3.96
C LEU A 46 14.48 -3.67 3.34
N GLN A 47 14.49 -4.86 2.74
CA GLN A 47 13.27 -5.53 2.27
C GLN A 47 12.34 -5.86 3.43
N ARG A 48 12.86 -6.43 4.54
CA ARG A 48 12.05 -6.66 5.76
C ARG A 48 11.46 -5.35 6.30
N LEU A 49 12.24 -4.27 6.31
CA LEU A 49 11.74 -2.96 6.70
C LEU A 49 10.62 -2.47 5.78
N LEU A 50 10.75 -2.68 4.46
CA LEU A 50 9.74 -2.30 3.48
C LEU A 50 8.43 -3.06 3.73
N THR A 51 8.49 -4.38 3.91
CA THR A 51 7.30 -5.21 4.15
C THR A 51 6.59 -4.84 5.45
N LYS A 52 7.32 -4.44 6.49
CA LYS A 52 6.74 -4.00 7.77
C LYS A 52 6.23 -2.56 7.76
N SER A 53 6.60 -1.76 6.76
CA SER A 53 6.22 -0.34 6.69
C SER A 53 4.72 -0.16 6.50
N TRP A 54 4.11 0.69 7.33
CA TRP A 54 2.71 1.08 7.17
C TRP A 54 2.47 1.78 5.83
N SER A 55 3.35 2.71 5.45
CA SER A 55 3.29 3.43 4.16
C SER A 55 3.31 2.48 2.96
N ALA A 56 4.11 1.40 3.01
CA ALA A 56 4.13 0.39 1.96
C ALA A 56 2.84 -0.43 1.91
N ARG A 57 2.31 -0.83 3.08
CA ARG A 57 1.05 -1.58 3.16
C ARG A 57 -0.14 -0.77 2.63
N VAL A 58 -0.27 0.49 3.03
CA VAL A 58 -1.38 1.35 2.58
C VAL A 58 -1.36 1.57 1.06
N LEU A 59 -0.17 1.80 0.49
CA LEU A 59 -0.03 1.91 -0.97
C LEU A 59 -0.32 0.59 -1.68
N ALA A 60 0.06 -0.55 -1.11
CA ALA A 60 -0.26 -1.86 -1.67
C ALA A 60 -1.77 -2.13 -1.68
N VAL A 61 -2.48 -1.80 -0.59
CA VAL A 61 -3.94 -1.93 -0.53
C VAL A 61 -4.59 -1.05 -1.59
N ARG A 62 -4.26 0.25 -1.65
CA ARG A 62 -4.78 1.15 -2.70
C ARG A 62 -4.52 0.61 -4.10
N LYS A 63 -3.32 0.09 -4.35
CA LYS A 63 -2.96 -0.44 -5.66
C LYS A 63 -3.85 -1.62 -6.05
N VAL A 64 -4.10 -2.55 -5.13
CA VAL A 64 -4.96 -3.73 -5.38
C VAL A 64 -6.42 -3.33 -5.52
N THR A 65 -6.93 -2.44 -4.66
CA THR A 65 -8.36 -2.11 -4.59
C THR A 65 -8.80 -1.06 -5.61
N GLN A 66 -7.94 -0.11 -5.97
CA GLN A 66 -8.33 1.06 -6.78
C GLN A 66 -7.58 1.15 -8.12
N ASP A 67 -6.28 0.85 -8.15
CA ASP A 67 -5.44 1.17 -9.31
C ASP A 67 -5.26 0.00 -10.29
N ASN A 68 -5.24 -1.24 -9.82
CA ASN A 68 -5.00 -2.42 -10.65
C ASN A 68 -6.13 -2.66 -11.67
N GLN A 69 -5.76 -3.02 -12.90
CA GLN A 69 -6.72 -3.34 -13.98
C GLN A 69 -7.65 -4.51 -13.60
N GLY A 70 -7.15 -5.48 -12.84
CA GLY A 70 -7.90 -6.64 -12.33
C GLY A 70 -8.73 -6.38 -11.06
N LYS A 71 -8.93 -5.13 -10.63
CA LYS A 71 -9.72 -4.80 -9.43
C LYS A 71 -11.19 -5.26 -9.47
N ARG A 72 -11.68 -5.64 -10.64
CA ARG A 72 -13.03 -6.19 -10.89
C ARG A 72 -13.03 -7.69 -11.21
N THR A 73 -11.86 -8.33 -11.12
CA THR A 73 -11.72 -9.77 -11.33
C THR A 73 -12.10 -10.47 -10.03
N ALA A 74 -12.97 -11.47 -10.12
CA ALA A 74 -13.37 -12.25 -8.96
C ALA A 74 -12.16 -12.90 -8.30
N GLY A 75 -12.09 -12.82 -6.97
CA GLY A 75 -11.16 -13.63 -6.20
C GLY A 75 -11.54 -15.11 -6.21
N VAL A 76 -10.77 -15.93 -5.48
CA VAL A 76 -11.06 -17.36 -5.26
C VAL A 76 -12.40 -17.55 -4.51
N ASP A 77 -12.82 -16.53 -3.77
CA ASP A 77 -14.12 -16.42 -3.09
C ASP A 77 -15.30 -16.10 -4.04
N GLY A 78 -15.04 -15.84 -5.34
CA GLY A 78 -16.08 -15.63 -6.35
C GLY A 78 -16.71 -14.23 -6.36
N ILE A 79 -16.28 -13.32 -5.49
CA ILE A 79 -16.87 -11.97 -5.37
C ILE A 79 -16.17 -11.01 -6.35
N ARG A 80 -16.92 -10.48 -7.33
CA ARG A 80 -16.39 -9.64 -8.44
C ARG A 80 -16.19 -8.17 -8.10
N SER A 81 -17.08 -7.59 -7.29
CA SER A 81 -16.98 -6.21 -6.87
C SER A 81 -17.68 -6.04 -5.54
N VAL A 82 -16.94 -5.61 -4.53
CA VAL A 82 -17.54 -4.94 -3.38
C VAL A 82 -18.03 -3.58 -3.88
N SER A 83 -19.35 -3.38 -3.86
CA SER A 83 -19.92 -2.04 -4.07
C SER A 83 -19.38 -1.08 -3.00
N PRO A 84 -19.16 0.20 -3.33
CA PRO A 84 -18.64 1.18 -2.37
C PRO A 84 -19.52 1.31 -1.13
#